data_AF-A0A831LVH8-F1
#
_entry.id   AF-A0A831LVH8-F1
#
_cell.length_a   1.000
_cell.length_b   1.000
_cell.length_c   1.000
_cell.angle_alpha   90.00
_cell.angle_beta   90.00
_cell.angle_gamma   90.00
#
_symmetry.space_group_name_H-M   'P 1'
#
loop_
_entity.id
_entity.type
_entity.pdbx_description
1 polymer ?
#
loop_
_entity_poly.entity_id
_entity_poly.type
_entity_poly.pdbx_seq_one_letter_code
_entity_poly.pdbx_strand_id
1 'polypeptide(L)'
;MERPIGDIQLPGLPPFRKGKVRDVFEVDGKLLIVATDRVSAFDWVLPSLIPYKGKVLTQLSKFWFDFVGLVVPNHLLATEIK
;
A
#
# COMPACT_ATOMS: atom_id res chain seq x y z
N MET A 1 16.33 9.99 -10.26
CA MET A 1 15.33 8.92 -10.17
C MET A 1 14.82 8.87 -8.74
N GLU A 2 13.52 8.66 -8.53
CA GLU A 2 12.97 8.48 -7.18
C GLU A 2 13.55 7.22 -6.51
N ARG A 3 13.74 7.30 -5.18
CA ARG A 3 14.30 6.20 -4.39
C ARG A 3 13.22 5.13 -4.15
N PRO A 4 13.50 3.84 -4.37
CA PRO A 4 12.56 2.76 -4.04
C PRO A 4 12.23 2.73 -2.54
N ILE A 5 10.96 2.47 -2.23
CA ILE A 5 10.44 2.54 -0.85
C ILE A 5 10.29 1.13 -0.26
N GLY A 6 11.21 0.75 0.63
CA GLY A 6 11.18 -0.56 1.30
C GLY A 6 10.44 -0.53 2.63
N ASP A 7 11.01 0.20 3.58
CA ASP A 7 10.46 0.41 4.92
C ASP A 7 9.90 1.82 5.04
N ILE A 8 8.70 1.92 5.63
CA ILE A 8 7.99 3.18 5.79
C ILE A 8 7.86 3.49 7.26
N GLN A 9 8.25 4.70 7.64
CA GLN A 9 8.00 5.28 8.95
C GLN A 9 7.23 6.58 8.73
N LEU A 10 6.04 6.66 9.32
CA LEU A 10 5.20 7.85 9.30
C LEU A 10 5.10 8.36 10.74
N PRO A 11 5.95 9.32 11.14
CA PRO A 11 5.89 9.88 12.49
C PRO A 11 4.50 10.44 12.77
N GLY A 12 3.96 10.09 13.94
CA GLY A 12 2.61 10.52 14.34
C GLY A 12 1.47 9.61 13.89
N LEU A 13 1.72 8.58 13.06
CA LEU A 13 0.73 7.56 12.74
C LEU A 13 1.10 6.22 13.41
N PRO A 14 0.24 5.69 14.29
CA PRO A 14 0.47 4.40 14.93
C PRO A 14 0.59 3.27 13.89
N PRO A 15 1.64 2.43 13.95
CA PRO A 15 1.70 1.24 13.11
C PRO A 15 0.62 0.24 13.56
N PHE A 16 -0.22 -0.19 12.63
CA PHE A 16 -1.26 -1.19 12.88
C PHE A 16 -0.78 -2.60 12.53
N ARG A 17 -0.17 -2.76 11.35
CA ARG A 17 0.37 -4.05 10.88
C ARG A 17 1.46 -3.86 9.85
N LYS A 18 2.53 -4.63 9.96
CA LYS A 18 3.57 -4.77 8.94
C LYS A 18 3.45 -6.11 8.23
N GLY A 19 3.15 -6.09 6.93
CA GLY A 19 3.10 -7.28 6.08
C GLY A 19 4.39 -7.45 5.27
N LYS A 20 4.41 -8.48 4.40
CA LYS A 20 5.55 -8.74 3.49
C LYS A 20 5.82 -7.57 2.53
N VAL A 21 4.74 -6.98 1.98
CA VAL A 21 4.80 -5.96 0.92
C VAL A 21 3.91 -4.74 1.16
N ARG A 22 3.24 -4.67 2.31
CA ARG A 22 2.34 -3.58 2.70
C ARG A 22 2.56 -3.23 4.16
N ASP A 23 2.59 -1.94 4.47
CA ASP A 23 2.55 -1.41 5.83
C ASP A 23 1.19 -0.74 6.05
N VAL A 24 0.57 -1.01 7.20
CA VAL A 24 -0.75 -0.52 7.56
C VAL A 24 -0.62 0.33 8.82
N PHE A 25 -1.20 1.53 8.75
CA PHE A 25 -1.22 2.50 9.83
C PHE A 25 -2.66 2.83 10.20
N GLU A 26 -2.90 3.19 11.46
CA GLU A 26 -4.19 3.68 11.90
C GLU A 26 -4.26 5.21 11.74
N VAL A 27 -5.40 5.71 11.24
CA VAL A 27 -5.69 7.14 11.09
C VAL A 27 -7.15 7.38 11.45
N ASP A 28 -7.42 8.01 12.59
CA ASP A 28 -8.77 8.38 13.05
C ASP A 28 -9.81 7.24 12.93
N GLY A 29 -9.46 6.06 13.45
CA GLY A 29 -10.31 4.85 13.40
C GLY A 29 -10.42 4.20 12.02
N LYS A 30 -9.61 4.63 11.04
CA LYS A 30 -9.51 4.06 9.68
C LYS A 30 -8.12 3.48 9.46
N LEU A 31 -7.93 2.80 8.34
CA LEU A 31 -6.65 2.21 7.96
C LEU A 31 -6.06 2.91 6.74
N LEU A 32 -4.82 3.37 6.88
CA LEU A 32 -3.97 3.75 5.76
C LEU A 32 -3.15 2.53 5.35
N ILE A 33 -3.36 2.05 4.12
CA ILE A 33 -2.64 0.90 3.56
C ILE A 33 -1.60 1.42 2.57
N VAL A 34 -0.32 1.21 2.87
CA VAL A 34 0.78 1.66 2.01
C VAL A 34 1.46 0.46 1.35
N ALA A 35 1.33 0.36 0.03
CA ALA A 35 2.05 -0.64 -0.76
C ALA A 35 3.50 -0.21 -0.97
N THR A 36 4.45 -1.06 -0.57
CA THR A 36 5.89 -0.79 -0.69
C THR A 36 6.46 -1.37 -1.99
N ASP A 37 7.71 -1.07 -2.27
CA ASP A 37 8.48 -1.66 -3.37
C ASP A 37 9.08 -3.04 -3.03
N ARG A 38 8.92 -3.52 -1.79
CA ARG A 38 9.30 -4.88 -1.37
C ARG A 38 8.53 -5.94 -2.15
N VAL A 39 9.20 -6.99 -2.59
CA VAL A 39 8.58 -8.14 -3.28
C VAL A 39 8.92 -9.41 -2.52
N SER A 40 8.02 -10.40 -2.56
CA SER A 40 8.26 -11.71 -1.96
C SER A 40 8.06 -12.82 -2.97
N ALA A 41 8.92 -13.83 -2.91
CA ALA A 41 8.82 -15.07 -3.67
C ALA A 41 9.28 -16.24 -2.78
N PHE A 42 8.72 -17.43 -2.99
CA PHE A 42 9.06 -18.62 -2.18
C PHE A 42 8.92 -18.38 -0.67
N ASP A 43 7.85 -17.71 -0.28
CA ASP A 43 7.55 -17.29 1.10
C ASP A 43 8.56 -16.33 1.76
N TRP A 44 9.56 -15.84 1.02
CA TRP A 44 10.62 -14.96 1.52
C TRP A 44 10.54 -13.55 0.91
N VAL A 45 10.81 -12.52 1.70
CA VAL A 45 10.88 -11.12 1.21
C VAL A 45 12.28 -10.88 0.66
N LEU A 46 12.36 -10.49 -0.62
CA LEU A 46 13.64 -10.27 -1.29
C LEU A 46 14.32 -8.99 -0.77
N PRO A 47 15.66 -8.94 -0.70
CA PRO A 47 16.41 -7.75 -0.29
C PRO A 47 16.38 -6.66 -1.37
N SER A 48 16.16 -7.04 -2.63
CA SER A 48 16.00 -6.10 -3.74
C SER A 48 14.59 -5.50 -3.74
N LEU A 49 14.53 -4.22 -4.04
CA LEU A 49 13.28 -3.49 -4.25
C LEU A 49 12.99 -3.38 -5.74
N ILE A 50 11.70 -3.41 -6.10
CA ILE A 50 11.25 -3.15 -7.47
C ILE A 50 10.74 -1.71 -7.53
N PRO A 51 11.50 -0.76 -8.12
CA PRO A 51 11.12 0.65 -8.14
C PRO A 51 9.70 0.84 -8.69
N TYR A 52 8.93 1.71 -8.04
CA TYR A 52 7.55 2.09 -8.41
C TYR A 52 6.50 0.97 -8.29
N LYS A 53 6.85 -0.25 -7.86
CA LYS A 53 5.89 -1.35 -7.73
C LYS A 53 4.72 -0.95 -6.83
N GLY A 54 5.02 -0.37 -5.66
CA GLY A 54 3.98 0.07 -4.72
C GLY A 54 3.01 1.05 -5.37
N LYS A 55 3.55 2.05 -6.08
CA LYS A 55 2.78 3.08 -6.77
C LYS A 55 1.90 2.53 -7.90
N VAL A 56 2.43 1.62 -8.72
CA VAL A 56 1.68 0.98 -9.81
C VAL A 56 0.57 0.10 -9.25
N LEU A 57 0.85 -0.70 -8.22
CA LEU A 57 -0.15 -1.61 -7.64
C LEU A 57 -1.26 -0.86 -6.88
N THR A 58 -0.96 0.28 -6.27
CA THR A 58 -1.98 1.16 -5.69
C THR A 58 -2.92 1.71 -6.78
N GLN A 59 -2.38 2.20 -7.89
CA GLN A 59 -3.20 2.68 -9.03
C GLN A 59 -4.04 1.57 -9.65
N LEU A 60 -3.47 0.37 -9.81
CA LEU A 60 -4.20 -0.79 -10.33
C LEU A 60 -5.34 -1.20 -9.39
N SER A 61 -5.10 -1.18 -8.08
CA SER A 61 -6.15 -1.46 -7.08
C SER A 61 -7.25 -0.41 -7.14
N LYS A 62 -6.90 0.87 -7.24
CA LYS A 62 -7.86 1.97 -7.41
C LYS A 62 -8.75 1.76 -8.64
N PHE A 63 -8.15 1.46 -9.79
CA PHE A 63 -8.89 1.16 -11.02
C PHE A 63 -9.92 0.06 -10.79
N TRP A 64 -9.53 -1.06 -10.16
CA TRP A 64 -10.46 -2.15 -9.89
C TRP A 64 -11.55 -1.79 -8.89
N PHE A 65 -11.23 -1.04 -7.82
CA PHE A 65 -12.23 -0.56 -6.87
C PHE A 65 -13.27 0.34 -7.54
N ASP A 66 -12.84 1.23 -8.44
CA ASP A 66 -13.76 2.07 -9.22
C ASP A 66 -14.61 1.22 -10.18
N PHE A 67 -13.98 0.28 -10.89
CA PHE A 67 -14.65 -0.55 -11.90
C PHE A 67 -15.72 -1.47 -11.29
N VAL A 68 -15.42 -2.13 -10.17
CA VAL A 68 -16.37 -3.06 -9.52
C VAL A 68 -17.27 -2.37 -8.49
N GLY A 69 -17.02 -1.10 -8.17
CA GLY A 69 -17.76 -0.36 -7.13
C GLY A 69 -19.25 -0.19 -7.42
N LEU A 70 -19.67 -0.31 -8.68
CA LEU A 70 -21.08 -0.32 -9.08
C LEU A 70 -21.77 -1.67 -8.80
N VAL A 71 -21.00 -2.74 -8.61
CA VAL A 71 -21.50 -4.11 -8.40
C VAL A 71 -21.44 -4.50 -6.93
N VAL A 72 -20.39 -4.09 -6.22
CA VAL A 72 -20.18 -4.47 -4.81
C VAL A 72 -19.51 -3.34 -4.02
N PRO A 73 -19.97 -3.05 -2.79
CA PRO A 73 -19.28 -2.13 -1.90
C PRO A 73 -17.84 -2.58 -1.61
N ASN A 74 -16.93 -1.62 -1.44
CA ASN A 74 -15.55 -1.89 -1.08
C ASN A 74 -15.06 -0.90 0.00
N HIS A 75 -13.86 -1.14 0.53
CA HIS A 75 -13.34 -0.37 1.66
C HIS A 75 -12.63 0.94 1.28
N LEU A 76 -12.54 1.29 -0.01
CA LEU A 76 -11.71 2.40 -0.46
C LEU A 76 -12.35 3.74 -0.07
N LEU A 77 -11.62 4.57 0.67
CA LEU A 77 -12.08 5.91 1.05
C LEU A 77 -11.39 7.00 0.23
N ALA A 78 -10.07 6.89 0.04
CA ALA A 78 -9.27 7.81 -0.76
C ALA A 78 -7.95 7.15 -1.19
N THR A 79 -7.34 7.68 -2.25
CA THR A 79 -5.97 7.32 -2.70
C THR A 79 -5.06 8.52 -2.87
N GLU A 80 -5.63 9.73 -2.85
CA GLU A 80 -4.92 11.01 -2.99
C GLU A 80 -4.89 11.73 -1.65
N ILE A 81 -3.77 12.37 -1.35
CA ILE A 81 -3.61 13.27 -0.21
C ILE A 81 -3.86 14.69 -0.73
N LYS A 82 -4.70 15.46 -0.03
CA LYS A 82 -4.88 16.89 -0.31
C LYS A 82 -3.80 17.72 0.37
#